data_AF-A1CFR8-F1
#
_entry.id   AF-A1CFR8-F1
#
_cell.length_a   1.000
_cell.length_b   1.000
_cell.length_c   1.000
_cell.angle_alpha   90.00
_cell.angle_beta   90.00
_cell.angle_gamma   90.00
#
_symmetry.space_group_name_H-M   'P 1'
#
loop_
_entity.id
_entity.type
_entity.pdbx_description
1 polymer ?
#
loop_
_entity_poly.entity_id
_entity_poly.type
_entity_poly.pdbx_seq_one_letter_code
_entity_poly.pdbx_strand_id
1 'polypeptide(L)'
;MADFSSIPIIDFSRLQDPSTKEDTLAQLREAIFVVGFLYLINHGMEDLIQKTHARLPDLFALPEETKEKCNMINSPAFVGYTKLGAETTAAKTDWREQFDFGTPGMKPWTSEAPFWQRVEGDSQYPDYLGAQELVDDYIAASSRVSKLFMRSVAECLSLPPTTFESFQGNMDRLKFVKYPQSPPGSQGVGPHKDSSGLFTFLSQDDTGGLQVLNKAGEWIDAPPIRGSLVVNIQQGFEAITGGVCTATTHRVIAPTTRTRYSIPFFLAVRLDLTLAQLKESAAHIVQKIPASDDRKKRAVDVPSEFLSPLYSCFGEAYLRNRILSHPDVGQKWYPELYEKYSKQVLT
;
A
#
# COMPACT_ATOMS: atom_id res chain seq x y z
N MET A 1 -3.34 16.08 22.85
CA MET A 1 -2.96 16.31 21.44
C MET A 1 -4.21 16.52 20.65
N ALA A 2 -4.24 17.55 19.80
CA ALA A 2 -5.35 17.78 18.89
C ALA A 2 -5.43 16.58 17.93
N ASP A 3 -6.62 16.03 17.79
CA ASP A 3 -6.88 15.02 16.79
C ASP A 3 -7.12 15.69 15.44
N PHE A 4 -6.90 14.97 14.33
CA PHE A 4 -7.10 15.55 13.01
C PHE A 4 -8.57 15.44 12.57
N SER A 5 -9.07 16.50 11.94
CA SER A 5 -10.40 16.57 11.31
C SER A 5 -10.33 16.71 9.79
N SER A 6 -9.12 16.79 9.23
CA SER A 6 -8.86 16.85 7.79
C SER A 6 -7.49 16.26 7.47
N ILE A 7 -7.30 15.84 6.23
CA ILE A 7 -6.04 15.28 5.74
C ILE A 7 -5.18 16.43 5.17
N PRO A 8 -3.92 16.63 5.64
CA PRO A 8 -3.04 17.69 5.18
C PRO A 8 -2.72 17.60 3.69
N ILE A 9 -2.44 18.73 3.05
CA ILE A 9 -2.00 18.82 1.66
C ILE A 9 -0.54 19.28 1.63
N ILE A 10 0.31 18.52 0.96
CA ILE A 10 1.74 18.80 0.80
C ILE A 10 2.05 19.05 -0.68
N ASP A 11 2.63 20.22 -0.97
CA ASP A 11 3.12 20.55 -2.30
C ASP A 11 4.50 19.93 -2.53
N PHE A 12 4.56 18.93 -3.41
CA PHE A 12 5.78 18.17 -3.64
C PHE A 12 6.85 19.00 -4.36
N SER A 13 6.45 19.93 -5.22
CA SER A 13 7.39 20.78 -5.96
C SER A 13 8.19 21.68 -5.02
N ARG A 14 7.57 22.13 -3.92
CA ARG A 14 8.21 22.94 -2.88
C ARG A 14 9.24 22.17 -2.05
N LEU A 15 9.09 20.85 -1.91
CA LEU A 15 10.12 20.00 -1.30
C LEU A 15 11.38 19.89 -2.17
N GLN A 16 11.29 20.25 -3.46
CA GLN A 16 12.42 20.26 -4.39
C GLN A 16 13.09 21.63 -4.53
N ASP A 17 12.49 22.70 -3.98
CA ASP A 17 13.01 24.07 -4.03
C ASP A 17 13.68 24.45 -2.69
N PRO A 18 15.00 24.70 -2.66
CA PRO A 18 15.72 25.07 -1.44
C PRO A 18 15.11 26.25 -0.66
N SER A 19 14.48 27.19 -1.35
CA SER A 19 13.89 28.39 -0.73
C SER A 19 12.60 28.12 0.04
N THR A 20 11.90 27.02 -0.26
CA THR A 20 10.62 26.66 0.37
C THR A 20 10.64 25.30 1.06
N LYS A 21 11.74 24.55 0.91
CA LYS A 21 11.89 23.19 1.40
C LYS A 21 11.73 23.09 2.91
N GLU A 22 12.36 23.98 3.69
CA GLU A 22 12.34 23.91 5.16
C GLU A 22 10.92 24.04 5.71
N ASP A 23 10.16 25.05 5.26
CA ASP A 23 8.76 25.25 5.65
C ASP A 23 7.89 24.05 5.26
N THR A 24 8.13 23.48 4.07
CA THR A 24 7.35 22.36 3.57
C THR A 24 7.70 21.05 4.29
N LEU A 25 8.95 20.88 4.72
CA LEU A 25 9.36 19.77 5.59
C LEU A 25 8.69 19.85 6.96
N ALA A 26 8.45 21.04 7.50
CA ALA A 26 7.70 21.22 8.74
C ALA A 26 6.23 20.77 8.61
N GLN A 27 5.58 21.10 7.48
CA GLN A 27 4.22 20.63 7.18
C GLN A 27 4.17 19.11 6.97
N LEU A 28 5.15 18.56 6.24
CA LEU A 28 5.28 17.12 6.03
C LEU A 28 5.47 16.38 7.36
N ARG A 29 6.29 16.94 8.26
CA ARG A 29 6.53 16.40 9.59
C ARG A 29 5.23 16.26 10.38
N GLU A 30 4.38 17.28 10.38
CA GLU A 30 3.08 17.23 11.05
C GLU A 30 2.18 16.14 10.45
N ALA A 31 2.10 16.07 9.12
CA ALA A 31 1.31 15.05 8.44
C ALA A 31 1.77 13.61 8.77
N ILE A 32 3.09 13.38 8.80
CA ILE A 32 3.68 12.06 9.09
C ILE A 32 3.47 11.64 10.56
N PHE A 33 3.67 12.53 11.53
CA PHE A 33 3.57 12.17 12.96
C PHE A 33 2.14 12.16 13.49
N VAL A 34 1.30 13.11 13.06
CA VAL A 34 -0.02 13.29 13.66
C VAL A 34 -1.05 12.43 12.94
N VAL A 35 -0.99 12.40 11.61
CA VAL A 35 -2.05 11.86 10.76
C VAL A 35 -1.68 10.49 10.19
N GLY A 36 -0.47 10.34 9.64
CA GLY A 36 -0.06 9.16 8.87
C GLY A 36 -0.71 9.06 7.48
N PHE A 37 -1.39 10.13 7.05
CA PHE A 37 -2.02 10.35 5.75
C PHE A 37 -1.78 11.79 5.29
N LEU A 38 -1.64 12.00 3.99
CA LEU A 38 -1.58 13.32 3.35
C LEU A 38 -2.02 13.26 1.88
N TYR A 39 -2.44 14.38 1.33
CA TYR A 39 -2.45 14.60 -0.11
C TYR A 39 -1.10 15.12 -0.56
N LEU A 40 -0.58 14.56 -1.65
CA LEU A 40 0.59 15.03 -2.35
C LEU A 40 0.13 15.65 -3.67
N ILE A 41 0.49 16.91 -3.92
CA ILE A 41 0.16 17.62 -5.16
C ILE A 41 1.44 18.06 -5.89
N ASN A 42 1.33 18.43 -7.16
CA ASN A 42 2.43 18.92 -7.99
C ASN A 42 3.60 17.91 -8.03
N HIS A 43 3.28 16.62 -8.12
CA HIS A 43 4.26 15.52 -8.11
C HIS A 43 4.71 15.10 -9.51
N GLY A 44 4.10 15.64 -10.57
CA GLY A 44 4.49 15.39 -11.96
C GLY A 44 3.94 14.09 -12.55
N MET A 45 2.87 13.54 -11.96
CA MET A 45 2.17 12.33 -12.45
C MET A 45 0.74 12.62 -12.93
N GLU A 46 0.32 13.88 -12.90
CA GLU A 46 -1.06 14.32 -13.11
C GLU A 46 -1.60 13.85 -14.47
N ASP A 47 -0.82 14.02 -15.54
CA ASP A 47 -1.20 13.58 -16.90
C ASP A 47 -1.29 12.06 -17.02
N LEU A 48 -0.34 11.33 -16.41
CA LEU A 48 -0.34 9.87 -16.43
C LEU A 48 -1.52 9.31 -15.62
N ILE A 49 -1.80 9.90 -14.46
CA ILE A 49 -2.97 9.58 -13.64
C ILE A 49 -4.25 9.76 -14.44
N GLN A 50 -4.42 10.91 -15.11
CA GLN A 50 -5.59 11.18 -15.94
C GLN A 50 -5.70 10.18 -17.10
N LYS A 51 -4.59 9.91 -17.81
CA LYS A 51 -4.52 8.92 -18.88
C LYS A 51 -4.91 7.53 -18.38
N THR A 52 -4.40 7.09 -17.24
CA THR A 52 -4.69 5.75 -16.70
C THR A 52 -6.15 5.63 -16.27
N HIS A 53 -6.70 6.59 -15.51
CA HIS A 53 -8.11 6.59 -15.13
C HIS A 53 -9.06 6.55 -16.33
N ALA A 54 -8.73 7.27 -17.41
CA ALA A 54 -9.53 7.26 -18.64
C ALA A 54 -9.63 5.87 -19.30
N ARG A 55 -8.67 4.97 -19.02
CA ARG A 55 -8.64 3.61 -19.59
C ARG A 55 -9.27 2.55 -18.70
N LEU A 56 -9.46 2.84 -17.41
CA LEU A 56 -10.01 1.88 -16.47
C LEU A 56 -11.44 1.42 -16.84
N PRO A 57 -12.37 2.29 -17.29
CA PRO A 57 -13.70 1.85 -17.71
C PRO A 57 -13.66 0.74 -18.77
N ASP A 58 -12.88 0.93 -19.84
CA ASP A 58 -12.75 -0.04 -20.92
C ASP A 58 -12.06 -1.33 -20.46
N LEU A 59 -10.98 -1.20 -19.68
CA LEU A 59 -10.24 -2.33 -19.14
C LEU A 59 -11.12 -3.20 -18.24
N PHE A 60 -11.97 -2.60 -17.39
CA PHE A 60 -12.90 -3.35 -16.54
C PHE A 60 -14.17 -3.82 -17.26
N ALA A 61 -14.47 -3.27 -18.44
CA ALA A 61 -15.56 -3.69 -19.32
C ALA A 61 -15.20 -4.89 -20.21
N LEU A 62 -13.93 -5.34 -20.21
CA LEU A 62 -13.52 -6.56 -20.90
C LEU A 62 -14.40 -7.76 -20.51
N PRO A 63 -14.67 -8.69 -21.46
CA PRO A 63 -15.40 -9.92 -21.18
C PRO A 63 -14.81 -10.65 -19.98
N GLU A 64 -15.66 -11.26 -19.15
CA GLU A 64 -15.23 -11.99 -17.96
C GLU A 64 -14.18 -13.05 -18.31
N GLU A 65 -14.37 -13.81 -19.40
CA GLU A 65 -13.39 -14.79 -19.89
C GLU A 65 -12.01 -14.18 -20.14
N THR A 66 -11.93 -12.97 -20.68
CA THR A 66 -10.67 -12.26 -20.91
C THR A 66 -9.99 -11.89 -19.60
N LYS A 67 -10.76 -11.42 -18.61
CA LYS A 67 -10.22 -11.08 -17.28
C LYS A 67 -9.77 -12.33 -16.52
N GLU A 68 -10.48 -13.45 -16.69
CA GLU A 68 -10.16 -14.72 -16.04
C GLU A 68 -8.89 -15.38 -16.58
N LYS A 69 -8.49 -15.12 -17.84
CA LYS A 69 -7.20 -15.60 -18.38
C LYS A 69 -6.02 -15.11 -17.56
N CYS A 70 -6.10 -13.90 -16.99
CA CYS A 70 -5.10 -13.33 -16.10
C CYS A 70 -5.48 -13.43 -14.61
N ASN A 71 -6.36 -14.36 -14.20
CA ASN A 71 -6.79 -14.51 -12.81
C ASN A 71 -5.58 -14.75 -11.86
N MET A 72 -5.60 -14.12 -10.69
CA MET A 72 -4.55 -14.22 -9.68
C MET A 72 -4.22 -15.66 -9.26
N ILE A 73 -5.21 -16.56 -9.27
CA ILE A 73 -5.02 -18.00 -9.01
C ILE A 73 -3.98 -18.65 -9.95
N ASN A 74 -3.68 -18.04 -11.08
CA ASN A 74 -2.68 -18.53 -12.03
C ASN A 74 -1.25 -18.07 -11.73
N SER A 75 -1.05 -17.20 -10.73
CA SER A 75 0.28 -16.68 -10.37
C SER A 75 0.68 -17.06 -8.93
N PRO A 76 1.81 -17.75 -8.73
CA PRO A 76 2.36 -17.94 -7.39
C PRO A 76 2.84 -16.62 -6.77
N ALA A 77 3.08 -15.58 -7.59
CA ALA A 77 3.48 -14.25 -7.13
C ALA A 77 2.29 -13.38 -6.66
N PHE A 78 1.08 -13.94 -6.61
CA PHE A 78 -0.15 -13.29 -6.20
C PHE A 78 -0.45 -11.99 -6.98
N VAL A 79 -0.25 -12.02 -8.30
CA VAL A 79 -0.59 -10.96 -9.26
C VAL A 79 -1.59 -11.46 -10.30
N GLY A 80 -2.43 -10.57 -10.78
CA GLY A 80 -3.49 -10.88 -11.73
C GLY A 80 -4.84 -10.30 -11.30
N TYR A 81 -5.88 -10.75 -11.99
CA TYR A 81 -7.26 -10.33 -11.77
C TYR A 81 -7.90 -11.04 -10.56
N THR A 82 -8.65 -10.28 -9.78
CA THR A 82 -9.49 -10.76 -8.69
C THR A 82 -10.93 -10.31 -8.93
N LYS A 83 -11.85 -11.28 -8.92
CA LYS A 83 -13.28 -11.09 -9.18
C LYS A 83 -13.96 -10.22 -8.15
N LEU A 84 -15.08 -9.61 -8.56
CA LEU A 84 -15.93 -8.82 -7.68
C LEU A 84 -16.35 -9.63 -6.45
N GLY A 85 -16.07 -9.11 -5.26
CA GLY A 85 -16.49 -9.74 -4.01
C GLY A 85 -15.70 -10.99 -3.62
N ALA A 86 -14.57 -11.26 -4.29
CA ALA A 86 -13.72 -12.41 -3.97
C ALA A 86 -12.83 -12.19 -2.73
N GLU A 87 -12.57 -10.93 -2.35
CA GLU A 87 -11.79 -10.59 -1.15
C GLU A 87 -12.68 -10.27 0.06
N THR A 88 -12.14 -10.52 1.25
CA THR A 88 -12.78 -10.20 2.52
C THR A 88 -11.83 -9.44 3.42
N THR A 89 -12.30 -8.35 4.00
CA THR A 89 -11.58 -7.58 5.03
C THR A 89 -12.45 -7.47 6.27
N ALA A 90 -11.86 -7.66 7.46
CA ALA A 90 -12.57 -7.64 8.73
C ALA A 90 -13.83 -8.55 8.75
N ALA A 91 -13.70 -9.75 8.19
CA ALA A 91 -14.76 -10.78 8.06
C ALA A 91 -15.98 -10.36 7.23
N LYS A 92 -15.86 -9.31 6.41
CA LYS A 92 -16.90 -8.86 5.47
C LYS A 92 -16.36 -8.82 4.05
N THR A 93 -17.22 -9.09 3.08
CA THR A 93 -16.89 -9.04 1.65
C THR A 93 -16.58 -7.61 1.20
N ASP A 94 -15.51 -7.46 0.43
CA ASP A 94 -15.11 -6.21 -0.20
C ASP A 94 -15.77 -6.09 -1.58
N TRP A 95 -16.63 -5.09 -1.77
CA TRP A 95 -17.33 -4.83 -3.04
C TRP A 95 -16.42 -4.13 -4.06
N ARG A 96 -15.41 -4.88 -4.52
CA ARG A 96 -14.48 -4.47 -5.56
C ARG A 96 -14.06 -5.64 -6.46
N GLU A 97 -13.74 -5.33 -7.70
CA GLU A 97 -12.89 -6.16 -8.57
C GLU A 97 -11.58 -5.42 -8.83
N GLN A 98 -10.49 -6.14 -9.09
CA GLN A 98 -9.16 -5.52 -9.23
C GLN A 98 -8.21 -6.32 -10.12
N PHE A 99 -7.19 -5.63 -10.63
CA PHE A 99 -6.00 -6.23 -11.22
C PHE A 99 -4.79 -5.84 -10.37
N ASP A 100 -4.02 -6.82 -9.91
CA ASP A 100 -2.77 -6.63 -9.18
C ASP A 100 -1.58 -6.86 -10.13
N PHE A 101 -0.64 -5.92 -10.13
CA PHE A 101 0.59 -5.98 -10.90
C PHE A 101 1.80 -5.83 -9.97
N GLY A 102 2.93 -6.42 -10.35
CA GLY A 102 4.23 -6.24 -9.71
C GLY A 102 5.22 -5.49 -10.60
N THR A 103 6.35 -5.09 -10.02
CA THR A 103 7.50 -4.55 -10.75
C THR A 103 7.89 -5.47 -11.93
N PRO A 104 8.11 -4.94 -13.14
CA PRO A 104 8.49 -5.74 -14.30
C PRO A 104 9.92 -6.30 -14.20
N GLY A 105 10.18 -7.41 -14.91
CA GLY A 105 11.53 -7.98 -15.04
C GLY A 105 12.01 -8.72 -13.81
N MET A 106 11.10 -9.25 -13.00
CA MET A 106 11.47 -10.08 -11.84
C MET A 106 12.06 -11.40 -12.29
N LYS A 107 13.07 -11.88 -11.57
CA LYS A 107 13.70 -13.16 -11.89
C LYS A 107 12.74 -14.30 -11.53
N PRO A 108 12.59 -15.32 -12.38
CA PRO A 108 11.85 -16.52 -12.01
C PRO A 108 12.46 -17.16 -10.76
N TRP A 109 11.60 -17.52 -9.81
CA TRP A 109 12.01 -18.27 -8.63
C TRP A 109 12.55 -19.66 -9.02
N THR A 110 13.59 -20.11 -8.32
CA THR A 110 14.16 -21.45 -8.45
C THR A 110 14.12 -22.16 -7.10
N SER A 111 14.19 -23.50 -7.09
CA SER A 111 14.20 -24.28 -5.84
C SER A 111 15.42 -24.04 -4.94
N GLU A 112 16.44 -23.33 -5.44
CA GLU A 112 17.63 -22.92 -4.68
C GLU A 112 17.38 -21.63 -3.88
N ALA A 113 16.39 -20.83 -4.29
CA ALA A 113 16.00 -19.60 -3.62
C ALA A 113 15.08 -19.89 -2.42
N PRO A 114 15.11 -19.04 -1.36
CA PRO A 114 14.14 -19.12 -0.28
C PRO A 114 12.70 -19.13 -0.80
N PHE A 115 11.83 -19.95 -0.22
CA PHE A 115 10.43 -20.11 -0.70
C PHE A 115 9.64 -18.80 -0.73
N TRP A 116 9.92 -17.88 0.21
CA TRP A 116 9.28 -16.57 0.23
C TRP A 116 9.62 -15.69 -0.97
N GLN A 117 10.73 -15.91 -1.67
CA GLN A 117 11.05 -15.18 -2.91
C GLN A 117 10.10 -15.50 -4.05
N ARG A 118 9.34 -16.60 -3.97
CA ARG A 118 8.36 -16.97 -4.99
C ARG A 118 7.19 -15.97 -5.10
N VAL A 119 7.06 -15.04 -4.15
CA VAL A 119 6.14 -13.91 -4.26
C VAL A 119 6.60 -12.85 -5.26
N GLU A 120 7.87 -12.87 -5.68
CA GLU A 120 8.40 -12.10 -6.79
C GLU A 120 8.13 -12.83 -8.09
N GLY A 121 7.49 -12.16 -9.06
CA GLY A 121 7.18 -12.77 -10.34
C GLY A 121 6.47 -11.81 -11.28
N ASP A 122 6.45 -12.18 -12.56
CA ASP A 122 5.87 -11.37 -13.62
C ASP A 122 4.36 -11.22 -13.48
N SER A 123 3.88 -10.03 -13.82
CA SER A 123 2.47 -9.67 -13.89
C SER A 123 1.75 -10.45 -14.99
N GLN A 124 0.47 -10.73 -14.75
CA GLN A 124 -0.45 -11.24 -15.77
C GLN A 124 -1.27 -10.07 -16.31
N TYR A 125 -1.24 -9.83 -17.61
CA TYR A 125 -1.95 -8.71 -18.24
C TYR A 125 -3.22 -9.17 -18.94
N PRO A 126 -4.33 -8.41 -18.86
CA PRO A 126 -5.49 -8.66 -19.70
C PRO A 126 -5.14 -8.40 -21.16
N ASP A 127 -5.82 -9.11 -22.08
CA ASP A 127 -5.71 -8.87 -23.53
C ASP A 127 -6.41 -7.55 -23.90
N TYR A 128 -5.71 -6.45 -23.64
CA TYR A 128 -6.13 -5.08 -23.89
C TYR A 128 -4.91 -4.29 -24.37
N LEU A 129 -5.02 -3.74 -25.58
CA LEU A 129 -3.92 -3.08 -26.27
C LEU A 129 -3.24 -2.05 -25.37
N GLY A 130 -1.94 -2.14 -25.12
CA GLY A 130 -1.24 -1.13 -24.32
C GLY A 130 -1.42 -1.26 -22.81
N ALA A 131 -1.97 -2.37 -22.29
CA ALA A 131 -2.19 -2.56 -20.85
C ALA A 131 -0.87 -2.67 -20.09
N GLN A 132 0.09 -3.43 -20.61
CA GLN A 132 1.40 -3.61 -20.00
C GLN A 132 2.17 -2.30 -19.95
N GLU A 133 2.24 -1.58 -21.06
CA GLU A 133 2.94 -0.30 -21.16
C GLU A 133 2.37 0.73 -20.19
N LEU A 134 1.04 0.75 -20.01
CA LEU A 134 0.39 1.63 -19.04
C LEU A 134 0.79 1.29 -17.59
N VAL A 135 0.90 0.01 -17.26
CA VAL A 135 1.33 -0.47 -15.93
C VAL A 135 2.80 -0.15 -15.70
N ASP A 136 3.66 -0.44 -16.67
CA ASP A 136 5.10 -0.20 -16.60
C ASP A 136 5.40 1.31 -16.45
N ASP A 137 4.73 2.15 -17.24
CA ASP A 137 4.83 3.62 -17.13
C ASP A 137 4.42 4.11 -15.74
N TYR A 138 3.31 3.59 -15.20
CA TYR A 138 2.79 4.00 -13.89
C TYR A 138 3.70 3.55 -12.75
N ILE A 139 4.17 2.30 -12.74
CA ILE A 139 5.13 1.80 -11.75
C ILE A 139 6.42 2.61 -11.80
N ALA A 140 6.96 2.86 -13.01
CA ALA A 140 8.18 3.63 -13.16
C ALA A 140 8.04 5.07 -12.63
N ALA A 141 6.92 5.73 -12.94
CA ALA A 141 6.63 7.08 -12.45
C ALA A 141 6.43 7.12 -10.92
N SER A 142 5.62 6.21 -10.37
CA SER A 142 5.41 6.08 -8.93
C SER A 142 6.70 5.78 -8.18
N SER A 143 7.56 4.89 -8.71
CA SER A 143 8.86 4.57 -8.09
C SER A 143 9.81 5.78 -8.03
N ARG A 144 9.77 6.68 -9.02
CA ARG A 144 10.55 7.93 -8.98
C ARG A 144 10.03 8.88 -7.91
N VAL A 145 8.71 9.13 -7.88
CA VAL A 145 8.09 10.02 -6.89
C VAL A 145 8.28 9.48 -5.48
N SER A 146 8.10 8.18 -5.27
CA SER A 146 8.17 7.55 -3.96
C SER A 146 9.59 7.59 -3.37
N LYS A 147 10.64 7.43 -4.17
CA LYS A 147 12.04 7.58 -3.74
C LYS A 147 12.35 9.00 -3.26
N LEU A 148 11.93 10.00 -4.02
CA LEU A 148 12.13 11.41 -3.67
C LEU A 148 11.30 11.81 -2.44
N PHE A 149 10.07 11.29 -2.33
CA PHE A 149 9.23 11.44 -1.15
C PHE A 149 9.88 10.82 0.09
N MET A 150 10.38 9.59 -0.01
CA MET A 150 11.06 8.90 1.08
C MET A 150 12.29 9.68 1.59
N ARG A 151 13.06 10.30 0.69
CA ARG A 151 14.15 11.22 1.07
C ARG A 151 13.65 12.44 1.84
N SER A 152 12.55 13.04 1.38
CA SER A 152 11.91 14.17 2.06
C SER A 152 11.39 13.78 3.44
N VAL A 153 10.88 12.55 3.60
CA VAL A 153 10.48 12.02 4.91
C VAL A 153 11.69 11.84 5.83
N ALA A 154 12.81 11.31 5.33
CA ALA A 154 14.03 11.23 6.15
C ALA A 154 14.47 12.62 6.62
N GLU A 155 14.48 13.60 5.73
CA GLU A 155 14.83 14.99 6.07
C GLU A 155 13.85 15.62 7.07
N CYS A 156 12.53 15.40 6.92
CA CYS A 156 11.55 15.94 7.86
C CYS A 156 11.71 15.31 9.26
N LEU A 157 12.24 14.09 9.34
CA LEU A 157 12.60 13.40 10.59
C LEU A 157 14.00 13.78 11.11
N SER A 158 14.66 14.77 10.49
CA SER A 158 16.03 15.20 10.81
C SER A 158 17.07 14.08 10.66
N LEU A 159 16.85 13.18 9.70
CA LEU A 159 17.74 12.08 9.34
C LEU A 159 18.44 12.36 8.00
N PRO A 160 19.59 11.72 7.72
CA PRO A 160 20.18 11.75 6.39
C PRO A 160 19.15 11.34 5.31
N PRO A 161 19.09 12.02 4.14
CA PRO A 161 18.05 11.75 3.12
C PRO A 161 17.99 10.29 2.67
N THR A 162 19.11 9.57 2.70
CA THR A 162 19.23 8.18 2.24
C THR A 162 18.94 7.14 3.32
N THR A 163 18.58 7.55 4.55
CA THR A 163 18.42 6.64 5.69
C THR A 163 17.48 5.47 5.42
N PHE A 164 16.41 5.69 4.65
CA PHE A 164 15.43 4.63 4.39
C PHE A 164 15.70 3.78 3.14
N GLU A 165 16.67 4.16 2.30
CA GLU A 165 16.97 3.45 1.05
C GLU A 165 17.44 2.01 1.31
N SER A 166 18.10 1.74 2.44
CA SER A 166 18.55 0.39 2.82
C SER A 166 17.42 -0.57 3.17
N PHE A 167 16.21 -0.08 3.45
CA PHE A 167 15.02 -0.90 3.72
C PHE A 167 14.14 -1.09 2.49
N GLN A 168 14.35 -0.31 1.43
CA GLN A 168 13.53 -0.37 0.23
C GLN A 168 13.70 -1.72 -0.48
N GLY A 169 12.57 -2.33 -0.81
CA GLY A 169 12.49 -3.53 -1.64
C GLY A 169 12.38 -3.20 -3.12
N ASN A 170 12.52 -4.22 -3.95
CA ASN A 170 12.31 -4.17 -5.40
C ASN A 170 10.90 -4.63 -5.82
N MET A 171 10.16 -5.28 -4.92
CA MET A 171 8.84 -5.88 -5.19
C MET A 171 7.69 -4.90 -4.92
N ASP A 172 7.71 -3.75 -5.59
CA ASP A 172 6.58 -2.80 -5.56
C ASP A 172 5.33 -3.44 -6.16
N ARG A 173 4.15 -2.96 -5.74
CA ARG A 173 2.85 -3.43 -6.26
C ARG A 173 2.03 -2.27 -6.79
N LEU A 174 1.26 -2.52 -7.84
CA LEU A 174 0.27 -1.61 -8.38
C LEU A 174 -1.07 -2.34 -8.42
N LYS A 175 -2.17 -1.65 -8.14
CA LYS A 175 -3.49 -2.17 -8.46
C LYS A 175 -4.27 -1.20 -9.33
N PHE A 176 -5.07 -1.75 -10.22
CA PHE A 176 -6.24 -1.06 -10.75
C PHE A 176 -7.46 -1.63 -10.05
N VAL A 177 -8.32 -0.78 -9.50
CA VAL A 177 -9.45 -1.22 -8.68
C VAL A 177 -10.73 -0.53 -9.14
N LYS A 178 -11.81 -1.31 -9.26
CA LYS A 178 -13.15 -0.86 -9.57
C LYS A 178 -14.10 -1.23 -8.43
N TYR A 179 -14.86 -0.25 -7.96
CA TYR A 179 -15.96 -0.44 -7.01
C TYR A 179 -17.26 -0.11 -7.73
N PRO A 180 -18.13 -1.10 -8.01
CA PRO A 180 -19.42 -0.83 -8.63
C PRO A 180 -20.35 -0.07 -7.67
N GLN A 181 -21.37 0.56 -8.24
CA GLN A 181 -22.48 1.10 -7.46
C GLN A 181 -23.08 -0.01 -6.59
N SER A 182 -23.26 0.26 -5.30
CA SER A 182 -23.71 -0.72 -4.31
C SER A 182 -24.73 -0.10 -3.35
N PRO A 183 -25.55 -0.92 -2.66
CA PRO A 183 -26.49 -0.43 -1.65
C PRO A 183 -25.80 0.40 -0.55
N PRO A 184 -26.47 1.41 0.03
CA PRO A 184 -25.92 2.17 1.15
C PRO A 184 -25.45 1.27 2.30
N GLY A 185 -24.27 1.59 2.86
CA GLY A 185 -23.66 0.81 3.93
C GLY A 185 -22.83 -0.40 3.47
N SER A 186 -22.74 -0.64 2.15
CA SER A 186 -21.87 -1.69 1.60
C SER A 186 -20.39 -1.34 1.80
N GLN A 187 -19.61 -2.36 2.13
CA GLN A 187 -18.16 -2.26 2.31
C GLN A 187 -17.47 -2.28 0.96
N GLY A 188 -16.70 -1.23 0.63
CA GLY A 188 -15.76 -1.27 -0.49
C GLY A 188 -14.49 -2.01 -0.10
N VAL A 189 -13.86 -1.57 0.99
CA VAL A 189 -12.79 -2.28 1.70
C VAL A 189 -12.98 -2.04 3.20
N GLY A 190 -12.89 -3.08 4.01
CA GLY A 190 -13.05 -2.99 5.46
C GLY A 190 -11.94 -2.17 6.16
N PRO A 191 -12.12 -1.83 7.45
CA PRO A 191 -11.06 -1.21 8.26
C PRO A 191 -9.79 -2.05 8.28
N HIS A 192 -8.67 -1.47 7.84
CA HIS A 192 -7.36 -2.14 7.84
C HIS A 192 -6.21 -1.13 7.90
N LYS A 193 -5.00 -1.64 8.14
CA LYS A 193 -3.73 -0.96 7.85
C LYS A 193 -3.07 -1.69 6.68
N ASP A 194 -2.39 -0.98 5.81
CA ASP A 194 -1.59 -1.61 4.75
C ASP A 194 -0.40 -2.35 5.38
N SER A 195 -0.31 -3.66 5.12
CA SER A 195 0.35 -4.59 6.02
C SER A 195 1.85 -4.74 5.84
N SER A 196 2.44 -4.37 4.70
CA SER A 196 3.82 -4.82 4.40
C SER A 196 4.64 -3.97 3.42
N GLY A 197 4.44 -2.66 3.37
CA GLY A 197 5.29 -1.75 2.59
C GLY A 197 5.85 -0.60 3.42
N LEU A 198 6.42 0.37 2.72
CA LEU A 198 6.87 1.64 3.29
C LEU A 198 5.73 2.66 3.23
N PHE A 199 5.23 2.94 2.03
CA PHE A 199 4.19 3.93 1.75
C PHE A 199 3.25 3.45 0.65
N THR A 200 1.98 3.81 0.76
CA THR A 200 1.00 3.67 -0.32
C THR A 200 0.80 5.03 -0.98
N PHE A 201 0.72 5.05 -2.31
CA PHE A 201 0.42 6.22 -3.14
C PHE A 201 -0.84 5.92 -3.94
N LEU A 202 -1.96 6.52 -3.54
CA LEU A 202 -3.28 6.24 -4.09
C LEU A 202 -3.75 7.40 -4.96
N SER A 203 -4.05 7.10 -6.23
CA SER A 203 -4.88 7.99 -7.04
C SER A 203 -6.34 7.61 -6.93
N GLN A 204 -7.21 8.60 -6.73
CA GLN A 204 -8.66 8.46 -6.69
C GLN A 204 -9.29 9.14 -7.91
N ASP A 205 -10.40 8.57 -8.40
CA ASP A 205 -11.34 9.33 -9.22
C ASP A 205 -12.12 10.37 -8.38
N ASP A 206 -13.09 11.03 -8.98
CA ASP A 206 -13.92 12.05 -8.35
C ASP A 206 -15.11 11.49 -7.54
N THR A 207 -15.19 10.16 -7.31
CA THR A 207 -16.32 9.52 -6.60
C THR A 207 -16.16 9.55 -5.08
N GLY A 208 -14.92 9.49 -4.57
CA GLY A 208 -14.64 9.51 -3.13
C GLY A 208 -14.80 8.16 -2.43
N GLY A 209 -15.13 8.15 -1.13
CA GLY A 209 -15.40 6.93 -0.35
C GLY A 209 -14.26 6.42 0.53
N LEU A 210 -13.03 6.93 0.38
CA LEU A 210 -11.94 6.65 1.31
C LEU A 210 -12.17 7.38 2.64
N GLN A 211 -11.97 6.69 3.76
CA GLN A 211 -12.05 7.25 5.11
C GLN A 211 -10.85 6.81 5.96
N VAL A 212 -10.36 7.71 6.80
CA VAL A 212 -9.21 7.52 7.67
C VAL A 212 -9.67 7.63 9.13
N LEU A 213 -9.28 6.69 9.97
CA LEU A 213 -9.66 6.67 11.38
C LEU A 213 -8.71 7.58 12.19
N ASN A 214 -9.27 8.60 12.84
CA ASN A 214 -8.51 9.48 13.72
C ASN A 214 -8.37 8.89 15.14
N LYS A 215 -7.68 9.59 16.04
CA LYS A 215 -7.35 9.08 17.38
C LYS A 215 -8.54 9.13 18.36
N ALA A 216 -9.56 9.92 18.07
CA ALA A 216 -10.85 10.00 18.76
C ALA A 216 -11.81 8.87 18.34
N GLY A 217 -11.43 8.07 17.35
CA GLY A 217 -12.25 6.97 16.84
C GLY A 217 -13.28 7.41 15.80
N GLU A 218 -13.11 8.59 15.22
CA GLU A 218 -13.95 9.15 14.19
C GLU A 218 -13.37 8.85 12.80
N TRP A 219 -14.26 8.57 11.84
CA TRP A 219 -13.89 8.36 10.45
C TRP A 219 -13.87 9.70 9.73
N ILE A 220 -12.70 10.12 9.26
CA ILE A 220 -12.49 11.36 8.52
C ILE A 220 -12.48 11.04 7.03
N ASP A 221 -13.31 11.73 6.25
CA ASP A 221 -13.36 11.57 4.80
C ASP A 221 -12.07 12.06 4.14
N ALA A 222 -11.64 11.33 3.11
CA ALA A 222 -10.59 11.72 2.17
C ALA A 222 -11.24 12.11 0.82
N PRO A 223 -11.80 13.34 0.70
CA PRO A 223 -12.45 13.77 -0.53
C PRO A 223 -11.44 13.87 -1.69
N PRO A 224 -11.79 13.43 -2.90
CA PRO A 224 -10.86 13.48 -4.03
C PRO A 224 -10.37 14.90 -4.34
N ILE A 225 -9.06 15.05 -4.51
CA ILE A 225 -8.43 16.26 -5.05
C ILE A 225 -7.84 15.90 -6.41
N ARG A 226 -8.33 16.57 -7.47
CA ARG A 226 -7.91 16.29 -8.85
C ARG A 226 -6.39 16.41 -8.99
N GLY A 227 -5.77 15.39 -9.57
CA GLY A 227 -4.33 15.35 -9.82
C GLY A 227 -3.48 15.01 -8.60
N SER A 228 -4.06 14.88 -7.41
CA SER A 228 -3.31 14.50 -6.21
C SER A 228 -3.11 12.99 -6.09
N LEU A 229 -2.14 12.62 -5.26
CA LEU A 229 -2.02 11.29 -4.67
C LEU A 229 -2.35 11.38 -3.17
N VAL A 230 -3.20 10.50 -2.65
CA VAL A 230 -3.27 10.26 -1.22
C VAL A 230 -2.12 9.34 -0.84
N VAL A 231 -1.27 9.78 0.09
CA VAL A 231 -0.13 9.03 0.59
C VAL A 231 -0.38 8.61 2.02
N ASN A 232 -0.19 7.32 2.32
CA ASN A 232 -0.26 6.82 3.69
C ASN A 232 0.91 5.92 4.07
N ILE A 233 1.17 5.89 5.38
CA ILE A 233 2.18 5.04 5.99
C ILE A 233 1.66 3.61 6.09
N GLN A 234 2.52 2.65 5.74
CA GLN A 234 2.24 1.22 5.89
C GLN A 234 2.95 0.64 7.12
N GLN A 235 2.52 -0.55 7.57
CA GLN A 235 3.04 -1.19 8.77
C GLN A 235 4.56 -1.50 8.73
N GLY A 236 5.15 -1.64 7.54
CA GLY A 236 6.60 -1.83 7.39
C GLY A 236 7.38 -0.58 7.83
N PHE A 237 6.96 0.61 7.39
CA PHE A 237 7.58 1.87 7.84
C PHE A 237 7.30 2.18 9.31
N GLU A 238 6.09 1.87 9.79
CA GLU A 238 5.76 1.92 11.23
C GLU A 238 6.74 1.07 12.05
N ALA A 239 7.02 -0.16 11.60
CA ALA A 239 7.98 -1.03 12.26
C ALA A 239 9.43 -0.50 12.20
N ILE A 240 9.87 0.01 11.05
CA ILE A 240 11.23 0.59 10.86
C ILE A 240 11.44 1.81 11.76
N THR A 241 10.41 2.62 11.96
CA THR A 241 10.46 3.81 12.82
C THR A 241 10.12 3.50 14.29
N GLY A 242 10.06 2.22 14.69
CA GLY A 242 9.76 1.82 16.06
C GLY A 242 8.38 2.28 16.56
N GLY A 243 7.43 2.45 15.66
CA GLY A 243 6.06 2.90 15.94
C GLY A 243 5.90 4.41 16.03
N VAL A 244 6.96 5.21 15.84
CA VAL A 244 6.84 6.67 15.94
C VAL A 244 6.04 7.25 14.77
N CYS A 245 6.23 6.70 13.56
CA CYS A 245 5.42 7.07 12.39
C CYS A 245 4.34 6.00 12.18
N THR A 246 3.12 6.26 12.66
CA THR A 246 2.08 5.23 12.73
C THR A 246 1.39 4.98 11.38
N ALA A 247 1.14 3.71 11.06
CA ALA A 247 0.26 3.35 9.96
C ALA A 247 -1.19 3.55 10.40
N THR A 248 -1.94 4.36 9.66
CA THR A 248 -3.29 4.76 10.06
C THR A 248 -4.36 3.84 9.46
N THR A 249 -5.27 3.39 10.32
CA THR A 249 -6.38 2.53 9.92
C THR A 249 -7.27 3.31 8.98
N HIS A 250 -7.60 2.71 7.84
CA HIS A 250 -8.45 3.33 6.83
C HIS A 250 -9.43 2.29 6.27
N ARG A 251 -10.46 2.77 5.56
CA ARG A 251 -11.48 1.93 4.91
C ARG A 251 -11.99 2.60 3.63
N VAL A 252 -12.69 1.84 2.80
CA VAL A 252 -13.42 2.37 1.65
C VAL A 252 -14.90 2.02 1.78
N ILE A 253 -15.76 3.03 1.69
CA ILE A 253 -17.21 2.85 1.56
C ILE A 253 -17.52 2.61 0.08
N ALA A 254 -18.30 1.56 -0.23
CA ALA A 254 -18.70 1.30 -1.61
C ALA A 254 -19.60 2.44 -2.11
N PRO A 255 -19.43 2.89 -3.37
CA PRO A 255 -20.15 4.06 -3.85
C PRO A 255 -21.63 3.73 -4.08
N THR A 256 -22.52 4.69 -3.80
CA THR A 256 -23.98 4.50 -3.94
C THR A 256 -24.56 5.12 -5.20
N THR A 257 -23.79 5.95 -5.90
CA THR A 257 -24.27 6.78 -7.03
C THR A 257 -23.66 6.39 -8.37
N ARG A 258 -22.34 6.12 -8.41
CA ARG A 258 -21.61 5.76 -9.62
C ARG A 258 -20.45 4.83 -9.30
N THR A 259 -19.93 4.16 -10.32
CA THR A 259 -18.70 3.36 -10.20
C THR A 259 -17.53 4.23 -9.77
N ARG A 260 -16.74 3.76 -8.81
CA ARG A 260 -15.48 4.37 -8.36
C ARG A 260 -14.29 3.61 -8.92
N TYR A 261 -13.29 4.33 -9.40
CA TYR A 261 -12.00 3.76 -9.77
C TYR A 261 -10.87 4.31 -8.88
N SER A 262 -9.89 3.46 -8.60
CA SER A 262 -8.69 3.89 -7.86
C SER A 262 -7.46 3.09 -8.23
N ILE A 263 -6.29 3.73 -8.08
CA ILE A 263 -4.99 3.18 -8.46
C ILE A 263 -4.02 3.31 -7.27
N PRO A 264 -3.99 2.34 -6.33
CA PRO A 264 -2.97 2.30 -5.29
C PRO A 264 -1.66 1.68 -5.81
N PHE A 265 -0.55 2.39 -5.56
CA PHE A 265 0.81 1.89 -5.69
C PHE A 265 1.41 1.70 -4.28
N PHE A 266 2.08 0.57 -4.05
CA PHE A 266 2.65 0.19 -2.75
C PHE A 266 4.17 0.09 -2.89
N LEU A 267 4.89 0.98 -2.20
CA LEU A 267 6.35 0.96 -2.13
C LEU A 267 6.80 -0.16 -1.17
N ALA A 268 7.65 -1.06 -1.63
CA ALA A 268 8.01 -2.26 -0.88
C ALA A 268 9.10 -2.05 0.17
N VAL A 269 9.06 -2.88 1.20
CA VAL A 269 10.21 -3.19 2.07
C VAL A 269 10.96 -4.38 1.45
N ARG A 270 12.30 -4.41 1.57
CA ARG A 270 13.11 -5.56 1.13
C ARG A 270 12.70 -6.82 1.88
N LEU A 271 12.47 -7.90 1.15
CA LEU A 271 11.91 -9.13 1.70
C LEU A 271 12.87 -9.85 2.67
N ASP A 272 14.18 -9.68 2.51
CA ASP A 272 15.20 -10.26 3.38
C ASP A 272 15.46 -9.43 4.66
N LEU A 273 14.66 -8.39 4.94
CA LEU A 273 14.81 -7.62 6.18
C LEU A 273 14.48 -8.49 7.39
N THR A 274 15.49 -8.76 8.22
CA THR A 274 15.34 -9.56 9.44
C THR A 274 14.87 -8.72 10.62
N LEU A 275 14.25 -9.35 11.62
CA LEU A 275 13.86 -8.69 12.86
C LEU A 275 15.07 -8.13 13.63
N ALA A 276 16.24 -8.78 13.52
CA ALA A 276 17.48 -8.29 14.14
C ALA A 276 17.95 -6.97 13.51
N GLN A 277 18.03 -6.91 12.18
CA GLN A 277 18.38 -5.69 11.43
C GLN A 277 17.38 -4.56 11.69
N LEU A 278 16.08 -4.90 11.78
CA LEU A 278 15.04 -3.94 12.13
C LEU A 278 15.30 -3.32 13.50
N LYS A 279 15.56 -4.15 14.53
CA LYS A 279 15.80 -3.69 15.92
C LYS A 279 17.04 -2.80 16.01
N GLU A 280 18.12 -3.18 15.32
CA GLU A 280 19.36 -2.39 15.25
C GLU A 280 19.11 -1.02 14.61
N SER A 281 18.39 -1.01 13.48
CA SER A 281 18.08 0.22 12.75
C SER A 281 17.13 1.14 13.53
N ALA A 282 16.10 0.56 14.15
CA ALA A 282 15.17 1.29 14.99
C ALA A 282 15.89 1.96 16.16
N ALA A 283 16.92 1.35 16.76
CA ALA A 283 17.67 1.99 17.83
C ALA A 283 18.33 3.32 17.41
N HIS A 284 18.83 3.42 16.17
CA HIS A 284 19.44 4.65 15.64
C HIS A 284 18.43 5.68 15.15
N ILE A 285 17.31 5.22 14.59
CA ILE A 285 16.25 6.05 14.05
C ILE A 285 15.40 6.62 15.20
N VAL A 286 14.93 5.78 16.12
CA VAL A 286 14.07 6.16 17.25
C VAL A 286 14.77 7.10 18.23
N GLN A 287 16.10 6.99 18.41
CA GLN A 287 16.85 7.92 19.27
C GLN A 287 16.93 9.35 18.70
N LYS A 288 16.82 9.50 17.37
CA LYS A 288 16.98 10.79 16.68
C LYS A 288 15.65 11.44 16.32
N ILE A 289 14.60 10.63 16.23
CA ILE A 289 13.25 11.13 16.04
C ILE A 289 12.73 11.66 17.39
N PRO A 290 12.18 12.89 17.45
CA PRO A 290 11.56 13.40 18.66
C PRO A 290 10.54 12.39 19.20
N ALA A 291 10.60 12.09 20.50
CA ALA A 291 9.63 11.19 21.11
C ALA A 291 8.22 11.71 20.85
N SER A 292 7.38 10.88 20.23
CA SER A 292 5.95 11.14 20.22
C SER A 292 5.44 10.93 21.64
N ASP A 293 4.73 11.92 22.20
CA ASP A 293 4.03 11.79 23.49
C ASP A 293 2.87 10.77 23.44
N ASP A 294 2.68 10.11 22.29
CA ASP A 294 1.51 9.31 21.96
C ASP A 294 1.68 7.82 22.29
N ARG A 295 1.39 7.48 23.55
CA ARG A 295 1.40 6.07 24.02
C ARG A 295 0.03 5.39 23.98
N LYS A 296 -1.00 6.01 23.42
CA LYS A 296 -2.36 5.43 23.42
C LYS A 296 -2.56 4.49 22.24
N LYS A 297 -2.89 3.23 22.51
CA LYS A 297 -3.34 2.28 21.48
C LYS A 297 -4.65 2.76 20.85
N ARG A 298 -4.76 2.69 19.52
CA ARG A 298 -6.00 2.97 18.77
C ARG A 298 -7.04 1.89 19.07
N ALA A 299 -8.32 2.24 18.97
CA ALA A 299 -9.43 1.30 19.19
C ALA A 299 -9.42 0.09 18.22
N VAL A 300 -8.78 0.23 17.05
CA VAL A 300 -8.66 -0.79 16.00
C VAL A 300 -7.18 -0.99 15.64
N ASP A 301 -6.37 -1.37 16.63
CA ASP A 301 -4.95 -1.63 16.41
C ASP A 301 -4.75 -3.07 15.88
N VAL A 302 -4.27 -3.17 14.65
CA VAL A 302 -3.95 -4.44 14.00
C VAL A 302 -2.47 -4.76 14.25
N PRO A 303 -2.13 -5.87 14.92
CA PRO A 303 -0.74 -6.26 15.13
C PRO A 303 -0.02 -6.41 13.79
N SER A 304 1.20 -5.89 13.69
CA SER A 304 2.04 -6.12 12.51
C SER A 304 2.57 -7.55 12.56
N GLU A 305 2.13 -8.39 11.62
CA GLU A 305 2.60 -9.79 11.50
C GLU A 305 4.13 -9.85 11.33
N PHE A 306 4.72 -8.82 10.74
CA PHE A 306 6.16 -8.66 10.58
C PHE A 306 6.94 -8.63 11.91
N LEU A 307 6.34 -8.17 13.00
CA LEU A 307 7.00 -8.13 14.31
C LEU A 307 6.93 -9.48 15.05
N SER A 308 6.27 -10.50 14.48
CA SER A 308 6.19 -11.81 15.09
C SER A 308 7.56 -12.51 15.09
N PRO A 309 8.02 -13.07 16.23
CA PRO A 309 9.27 -13.82 16.30
C PRO A 309 9.20 -15.16 15.55
N LEU A 310 8.02 -15.53 15.01
CA LEU A 310 7.82 -16.75 14.23
C LEU A 310 8.47 -16.70 12.85
N TYR A 311 8.84 -15.51 12.36
CA TYR A 311 9.39 -15.31 11.02
C TYR A 311 10.84 -14.84 11.08
N SER A 312 11.67 -15.40 10.21
CA SER A 312 13.09 -15.07 10.13
C SER A 312 13.33 -13.71 9.46
N CYS A 313 12.45 -13.34 8.53
CA CYS A 313 12.51 -12.12 7.74
C CYS A 313 11.13 -11.66 7.26
N PHE A 314 11.11 -10.46 6.70
CA PHE A 314 9.92 -9.81 6.16
C PHE A 314 9.18 -10.66 5.11
N GLY A 315 9.92 -11.34 4.23
CA GLY A 315 9.38 -12.15 3.15
C GLY A 315 8.55 -13.32 3.65
N GLU A 316 8.93 -13.95 4.75
CA GLU A 316 8.14 -15.05 5.34
C GLU A 316 6.81 -14.54 5.91
N ALA A 317 6.83 -13.41 6.62
CA ALA A 317 5.62 -12.77 7.13
C ALA A 317 4.70 -12.33 5.97
N TYR A 318 5.28 -11.71 4.93
CA TYR A 318 4.58 -11.31 3.73
C TYR A 318 3.93 -12.50 3.01
N LEU A 319 4.70 -13.59 2.78
CA LEU A 319 4.18 -14.78 2.11
C LEU A 319 3.01 -15.38 2.89
N ARG A 320 3.12 -15.49 4.22
CA ARG A 320 2.00 -15.94 5.04
C ARG A 320 0.77 -15.05 4.84
N ASN A 321 0.94 -13.74 4.94
CA ASN A 321 -0.16 -12.79 4.78
C ASN A 321 -0.88 -12.99 3.44
N ARG A 322 -0.12 -13.16 2.35
CA ARG A 322 -0.66 -13.45 1.01
C ARG A 322 -1.39 -14.79 0.95
N ILE A 323 -0.81 -15.86 1.50
CA ILE A 323 -1.43 -17.20 1.52
C ILE A 323 -2.78 -17.20 2.25
N LEU A 324 -2.89 -16.48 3.37
CA LEU A 324 -4.14 -16.41 4.13
C LEU A 324 -5.16 -15.44 3.55
N SER A 325 -4.70 -14.38 2.88
CA SER A 325 -5.59 -13.42 2.21
C SER A 325 -6.11 -13.96 0.87
N HIS A 326 -5.38 -14.89 0.24
CA HIS A 326 -5.72 -15.54 -1.03
C HIS A 326 -5.66 -17.06 -0.88
N PRO A 327 -6.61 -17.68 -0.15
CA PRO A 327 -6.60 -19.11 0.15
C PRO A 327 -6.53 -20.01 -1.08
N ASP A 328 -7.15 -19.63 -2.18
CA ASP A 328 -7.17 -20.36 -3.45
C ASP A 328 -5.78 -20.40 -4.12
N VAL A 329 -5.09 -19.26 -4.17
CA VAL A 329 -3.68 -19.18 -4.62
C VAL A 329 -2.80 -19.99 -3.68
N GLY A 330 -2.99 -19.84 -2.36
CA GLY A 330 -2.27 -20.57 -1.32
C GLY A 330 -2.41 -22.09 -1.47
N GLN A 331 -3.63 -22.60 -1.64
CA GLN A 331 -3.89 -24.03 -1.83
C GLN A 331 -3.28 -24.56 -3.13
N LYS A 332 -3.35 -23.81 -4.22
CA LYS A 332 -2.84 -24.25 -5.54
C LYS A 332 -1.32 -24.26 -5.61
N TRP A 333 -0.67 -23.20 -5.11
CA TRP A 333 0.77 -23.00 -5.32
C TRP A 333 1.63 -23.28 -4.08
N TYR A 334 1.03 -23.26 -2.89
CA TYR A 334 1.71 -23.37 -1.59
C TYR A 334 0.97 -24.30 -0.61
N PRO A 335 0.51 -25.51 -1.02
CA PRO A 335 -0.42 -26.32 -0.24
C PRO A 335 0.07 -26.63 1.19
N GLU A 336 1.34 -27.00 1.35
CA GLU A 336 1.94 -27.30 2.65
C GLU A 336 2.00 -26.07 3.57
N LEU A 337 2.36 -24.91 3.01
CA LEU A 337 2.40 -23.65 3.76
C LEU A 337 0.99 -23.15 4.10
N TYR A 338 0.02 -23.33 3.20
CA TYR A 338 -1.37 -23.01 3.47
C TYR A 338 -1.90 -23.82 4.65
N GLU A 339 -1.66 -25.14 4.68
CA GLU A 339 -2.06 -25.98 5.80
C GLU A 339 -1.38 -25.54 7.11
N LYS A 340 -0.06 -25.29 7.07
CA LYS A 340 0.72 -24.81 8.21
C LYS A 340 0.16 -23.48 8.75
N TYR A 341 0.01 -22.48 7.89
CA TYR A 341 -0.36 -21.13 8.30
C TYR A 341 -1.82 -21.02 8.73
N SER A 342 -2.72 -21.79 8.15
CA SER A 342 -4.14 -21.81 8.56
C SER A 342 -4.35 -22.32 9.99
N LYS A 343 -3.41 -23.11 10.51
CA LYS A 343 -3.43 -23.66 11.87
C LYS A 343 -2.56 -22.83 12.85
N GLN A 344 -1.76 -21.90 12.35
CA GLN A 344 -0.78 -21.15 13.15
C GLN A 344 -1.45 -19.92 13.79
N VAL A 345 -1.54 -19.92 15.12
CA VAL A 345 -1.99 -18.77 15.90
C VAL A 345 -0.81 -17.83 16.12
N LEU A 346 -0.97 -16.56 15.75
CA LEU A 346 -0.03 -15.49 16.14
C LEU A 346 -0.30 -15.17 17.61
N THR A 347 0.62 -15.54 18.50
CA THR A 347 0.58 -15.20 19.93
C THR A 347 1.24 -13.87 20.22
#